data_AF-A0A392Q1F3-F1
#
_entry.id   AF-A0A392Q1F3-F1
#
_cell.length_a   1.000
_cell.length_b   1.000
_cell.length_c   1.000
_cell.angle_alpha   90.00
_cell.angle_beta   90.00
_cell.angle_gamma   90.00
#
_symmetry.space_group_name_H-M   'P 1'
#
loop_
_entity.id
_entity.type
_entity.pdbx_description
1 polymer ?
#
loop_
_entity_poly.entity_id
_entity_poly.type
_entity_poly.pdbx_seq_one_letter_code
_entity_poly.pdbx_strand_id
1 'polypeptide(L)'
;HNKYQEFIAANEQLEDDSNLLTYIVHVNKPSLQSKESLHGWYHSLLPDTTKRVIFSYQNIVDGFAVKLTAEEAKALEEKEEVLSTRPEKIFSLHTTHTPSFLGLQQNQELWQNSNLGKGIIIGVLDTGIYPLHPSFSDEGMPSPPAKWNGHCEFTGKR
;
A
#
# COMPACT_ATOMS: atom_id res chain seq x y z
N HIS A 1 25.10 -37.94 9.61
CA HIS A 1 24.26 -36.83 9.10
C HIS A 1 23.74 -36.08 10.33
N ASN A 2 24.15 -34.83 10.53
CA ASN A 2 24.23 -34.21 11.86
C ASN A 2 22.97 -33.39 12.20
N LYS A 3 21.96 -34.06 12.77
CA LYS A 3 20.69 -33.44 13.23
C LYS A 3 20.87 -32.26 14.19
N TYR A 4 22.01 -32.18 14.89
CA TYR A 4 22.31 -31.08 15.80
C TYR A 4 22.59 -29.76 15.05
N GLN A 5 23.22 -29.85 13.87
CA GLN A 5 23.47 -28.69 13.02
C GLN A 5 22.18 -28.18 12.37
N GLU A 6 21.28 -29.09 11.98
CA GLU A 6 19.94 -28.74 11.49
C GLU A 6 19.10 -28.05 12.58
N PHE A 7 19.21 -28.49 13.84
CA PHE A 7 18.53 -27.87 14.97
C PHE A 7 19.05 -26.46 15.28
N ILE A 8 20.36 -26.25 15.23
CA ILE A 8 20.97 -24.92 15.41
C ILE A 8 20.53 -23.99 14.27
N ALA A 9 20.63 -24.43 13.01
CA ALA A 9 20.22 -23.64 11.85
C ALA A 9 18.72 -23.26 11.88
N ALA A 10 17.86 -24.19 12.33
CA ALA A 10 16.43 -23.91 12.47
C ALA A 10 16.13 -22.89 13.58
N ASN A 11 16.85 -22.94 14.70
CA ASN A 11 16.70 -21.95 15.77
C ASN A 11 17.26 -20.58 15.39
N GLU A 12 18.40 -20.53 14.69
CA GLU A 12 18.94 -19.27 14.14
C GLU A 12 17.97 -18.64 13.13
N GLN A 13 17.34 -19.43 12.26
CA GLN A 13 16.29 -18.94 11.36
C GLN A 13 15.05 -18.43 12.09
N LEU A 14 14.63 -19.11 13.17
CA LEU A 14 13.48 -18.68 13.97
C LEU A 14 13.75 -17.39 14.74
N GLU A 15 14.97 -17.20 15.24
CA GLU A 15 15.40 -15.95 15.87
C GLU A 15 15.54 -14.82 14.83
N ASP A 16 16.07 -15.11 13.64
CA ASP A 16 16.19 -14.15 12.55
C ASP A 16 14.82 -13.68 12.07
N ASP A 17 13.88 -14.60 11.80
CA ASP A 17 12.49 -14.28 11.42
C ASP A 17 11.74 -13.47 12.50
N SER A 18 12.08 -13.64 13.78
CA SER A 18 11.46 -12.90 14.88
C SER A 18 11.85 -11.41 14.92
N ASN A 19 13.02 -11.06 14.35
CA ASN A 19 13.55 -9.70 14.31
C ASN A 19 13.26 -8.97 12.99
N LEU A 20 12.62 -9.64 12.03
CA LEU A 20 12.29 -9.03 10.75
C LEU A 20 11.10 -8.09 10.88
N LEU A 21 11.29 -6.86 10.40
CA LEU A 21 10.22 -5.89 10.20
C LEU A 21 10.01 -5.66 8.70
N THR A 22 8.79 -5.27 8.32
CA THR A 22 8.51 -4.82 6.96
C THR A 22 9.11 -3.43 6.77
N TYR A 23 9.97 -3.27 5.77
CA TYR A 23 10.47 -1.98 5.30
C TYR A 23 9.93 -1.68 3.90
N ILE A 24 9.59 -0.42 3.70
CA ILE A 24 9.31 0.18 2.39
C ILE A 24 10.62 0.76 1.88
N VAL A 25 11.10 0.23 0.76
CA VAL A 25 12.34 0.65 0.11
C VAL A 25 11.98 1.47 -1.12
N HIS A 26 12.42 2.72 -1.14
CA HIS A 26 12.29 3.61 -2.28
C HIS A 26 13.60 3.62 -3.06
N VAL A 27 13.54 3.50 -4.38
CA VAL A 27 14.72 3.36 -5.23
C VAL A 27 14.73 4.37 -6.36
N ASN A 28 15.92 4.72 -6.83
CA ASN A 28 16.10 5.51 -8.03
C ASN A 28 16.04 4.58 -9.25
N LYS A 29 14.87 4.49 -9.89
CA LYS A 29 14.66 3.57 -11.01
C LYS A 29 15.45 3.98 -12.24
N PRO A 30 16.28 3.08 -12.82
CA PRO A 30 16.91 3.34 -14.10
C PRO A 30 15.86 3.39 -15.24
N SER A 31 16.03 4.36 -16.14
CA SER A 31 14.98 4.90 -17.02
C SER A 31 14.45 3.97 -18.13
N LEU A 32 14.80 2.67 -18.14
CA LEU A 32 14.58 1.79 -19.31
C LEU A 32 14.21 0.33 -18.97
N GLN A 33 13.75 0.03 -17.76
CA GLN A 33 13.42 -1.35 -17.37
C GLN A 33 11.96 -1.73 -17.69
N SER A 34 11.77 -2.88 -18.36
CA SER A 34 10.47 -3.57 -18.44
C SER A 34 10.04 -4.06 -17.05
N LYS A 35 8.74 -4.31 -16.85
CA LYS A 35 8.20 -4.73 -15.54
C LYS A 35 8.87 -6.00 -14.99
N GLU A 36 9.10 -6.98 -15.87
CA GLU A 36 9.74 -8.25 -15.52
C GLU A 36 11.21 -8.03 -15.13
N SER A 37 11.91 -7.13 -15.84
CA SER A 37 13.30 -6.77 -15.50
C SER A 37 13.41 -5.97 -14.21
N LEU A 38 12.39 -5.16 -13.88
CA LEU A 38 12.34 -4.35 -12.66
C LEU A 38 12.25 -5.22 -11.40
N HIS A 39 11.43 -6.28 -11.43
CA HIS A 39 11.35 -7.23 -10.33
C HIS A 39 12.69 -7.93 -10.10
N GLY A 40 13.32 -8.43 -11.17
CA GLY A 40 14.67 -9.02 -11.09
C GLY A 40 15.73 -8.04 -10.56
N TRP A 41 15.64 -6.77 -10.96
CA TRP A 41 16.53 -5.72 -10.47
C TRP A 41 16.35 -5.45 -8.97
N TYR A 42 15.12 -5.33 -8.47
CA TYR A 42 14.87 -5.21 -7.02
C TYR A 42 15.47 -6.37 -6.23
N HIS A 43 15.35 -7.60 -6.74
CA HIS A 43 15.96 -8.78 -6.12
C HIS A 43 17.48 -8.70 -6.08
N SER A 44 18.12 -8.11 -7.10
CA SER A 44 19.57 -7.94 -7.12
C SER A 44 20.10 -6.98 -6.04
N LEU A 45 19.24 -6.09 -5.51
CA LEU A 45 19.61 -5.19 -4.41
C LEU A 45 19.67 -5.91 -3.06
N LEU A 46 19.06 -7.09 -2.94
CA LEU A 46 18.93 -7.83 -1.69
C LEU A 46 19.95 -8.98 -1.60
N PRO A 47 20.59 -9.20 -0.44
CA PRO A 47 21.42 -10.38 -0.22
C PRO A 47 20.53 -11.63 -0.14
N ASP A 48 20.68 -12.58 -1.07
CA ASP A 48 20.12 -13.96 -1.18
C ASP A 48 18.72 -14.27 -0.57
N THR A 49 17.89 -13.24 -0.42
CA THR A 49 16.64 -13.28 0.36
C THR A 49 15.43 -12.86 -0.47
N THR A 50 15.43 -13.30 -1.73
CA THR A 50 14.33 -13.08 -2.68
C THR A 50 12.97 -13.56 -2.14
N LYS A 51 12.98 -14.50 -1.18
CA LYS A 51 11.80 -15.00 -0.47
C LYS A 51 11.15 -14.01 0.51
N ARG A 52 11.80 -12.87 0.83
CA ARG A 52 11.33 -11.88 1.81
C ARG A 52 10.65 -10.66 1.20
N VAL A 53 10.63 -10.53 -0.12
CA VAL A 53 9.89 -9.44 -0.80
C VAL A 53 8.40 -9.71 -0.70
N ILE A 54 7.67 -8.77 -0.12
CA ILE A 54 6.22 -8.84 0.10
C ILE A 54 5.46 -8.23 -1.08
N PHE A 55 5.94 -7.09 -1.58
CA PHE A 55 5.24 -6.34 -2.62
C PHE A 55 6.20 -5.50 -3.45
N SER A 56 5.86 -5.24 -4.71
CA SER A 56 6.60 -4.32 -5.60
C SER A 56 5.66 -3.22 -6.10
N TYR A 57 5.98 -1.97 -5.79
CA TYR A 57 5.21 -0.81 -6.25
C TYR A 57 5.53 -0.54 -7.73
N GLN A 58 4.48 -0.29 -8.53
CA GLN A 58 4.61 -0.17 -9.99
C GLN A 58 4.09 1.14 -10.58
N ASN A 59 3.22 1.87 -9.85
CA ASN A 59 2.45 2.96 -10.44
C ASN A 59 2.77 4.34 -9.84
N ILE A 60 2.89 4.43 -8.52
CA ILE A 60 2.95 5.72 -7.80
C ILE A 60 4.34 5.95 -7.18
N VAL A 61 5.06 4.87 -6.92
CA VAL A 61 6.36 4.86 -6.25
C VAL A 61 7.20 3.80 -6.94
N ASP A 62 8.46 4.11 -7.19
CA ASP A 62 9.46 3.13 -7.63
C ASP A 62 10.10 2.51 -6.39
N GLY A 63 9.73 1.27 -6.08
CA GLY A 63 10.21 0.60 -4.87
C GLY A 63 9.51 -0.71 -4.57
N PHE A 64 9.83 -1.26 -3.41
CA PHE A 64 9.29 -2.54 -2.96
C PHE A 64 9.18 -2.60 -1.43
N ALA A 65 8.31 -3.47 -0.93
CA ALA A 65 8.19 -3.81 0.48
C ALA A 65 8.87 -5.15 0.74
N VAL A 66 9.73 -5.22 1.75
CA VAL A 66 10.57 -6.39 2.07
C VAL A 66 10.72 -6.54 3.57
N LYS A 67 10.82 -7.78 4.05
CA LYS A 67 11.19 -8.08 5.44
C LYS A 67 12.71 -8.00 5.62
N LEU A 68 13.18 -7.16 6.53
CA LEU A 68 14.60 -6.95 6.84
C LEU A 68 14.80 -6.80 8.35
N THR A 69 16.01 -7.13 8.82
CA THR A 69 16.50 -6.63 10.10
C THR A 69 16.85 -5.14 10.00
N ALA A 70 17.05 -4.48 11.14
CA ALA A 70 17.44 -3.06 11.15
C ALA A 70 18.82 -2.85 10.50
N GLU A 71 19.75 -3.79 10.72
CA GLU A 71 21.09 -3.79 10.17
C GLU A 71 21.06 -3.94 8.64
N GLU A 72 20.25 -4.87 8.13
CA GLU A 72 20.06 -5.05 6.70
C GLU A 72 19.41 -3.83 6.04
N ALA A 73 18.40 -3.23 6.68
CA ALA A 73 17.75 -2.02 6.18
C ALA A 73 18.74 -0.85 6.08
N LYS A 74 19.65 -0.71 7.04
CA LYS A 74 20.71 0.29 7.02
C LYS A 74 21.74 0.01 5.93
N ALA A 75 22.19 -1.23 5.79
CA ALA A 75 23.14 -1.62 4.75
C ALA A 75 22.53 -1.45 3.34
N LEU A 76 21.22 -1.66 3.20
CA LEU A 76 20.50 -1.44 1.95
C LEU A 76 20.42 0.05 1.60
N GLU A 77 20.22 0.92 2.60
CA GLU A 77 20.17 2.37 2.42
C GLU A 77 21.52 2.99 1.99
N GLU A 78 22.63 2.30 2.22
CA GLU A 78 23.97 2.74 1.79
C GLU A 78 24.22 2.54 0.27
N LYS A 79 23.33 1.85 -0.44
CA LYS A 79 23.44 1.66 -1.89
C LYS A 79 23.02 2.91 -2.66
N GLU A 80 23.76 3.25 -3.71
CA GLU A 80 23.49 4.44 -4.54
C GLU A 80 22.10 4.40 -5.20
N GLU A 81 21.60 3.20 -5.48
CA GLU A 81 20.29 2.98 -6.08
C GLU A 81 19.12 3.15 -5.10
N VAL A 82 19.38 3.20 -3.79
CA VAL A 82 18.36 3.25 -2.74
C VAL A 82 18.23 4.68 -2.22
N LEU A 83 17.03 5.24 -2.35
CA LEU A 83 16.74 6.62 -1.92
C LEU A 83 16.36 6.70 -0.43
N SER A 84 15.71 5.66 0.09
CA SER A 84 15.38 5.56 1.52
C SER A 84 14.89 4.17 1.88
N THR A 85 15.15 3.73 3.11
CA THR A 85 14.47 2.57 3.73
C THR A 85 13.66 3.05 4.93
N ARG A 86 12.37 2.68 5.01
CA ARG A 86 11.49 3.13 6.10
C ARG A 86 10.67 1.96 6.64
N PRO A 87 10.58 1.78 7.97
CA PRO A 87 9.72 0.76 8.53
C PRO A 87 8.26 1.05 8.19
N GLU A 88 7.51 0.01 7.86
CA GLU A 88 6.07 0.08 7.69
C GLU A 88 5.41 0.60 8.97
N LYS A 89 4.42 1.47 8.81
CA LYS A 89 3.61 1.98 9.93
C LYS A 89 2.16 1.63 9.69
N ILE A 90 1.57 0.99 10.69
CA ILE A 90 0.13 0.75 10.74
C ILE A 90 -0.51 2.01 11.33
N PHE A 91 -1.44 2.61 10.60
CA PHE A 91 -2.22 3.75 11.06
C PHE A 91 -3.57 3.27 11.59
N SER A 92 -3.96 3.76 12.77
CA SER A 92 -5.31 3.57 13.30
C SER A 92 -6.27 4.57 12.66
N LEU A 93 -7.49 4.11 12.35
CA LEU A 93 -8.53 4.96 11.79
C LEU A 93 -8.98 6.01 12.80
N HIS A 94 -8.95 7.27 12.41
CA HIS A 94 -9.55 8.39 13.15
C HIS A 94 -10.75 8.88 12.34
N THR A 95 -11.94 8.31 12.59
CA THR A 95 -13.14 8.55 11.75
C THR A 95 -14.12 9.57 12.34
N THR A 96 -13.86 10.10 13.54
CA THR A 96 -14.76 11.10 14.13
C THR A 96 -14.46 12.47 13.53
N HIS A 97 -15.49 13.13 12.99
CA HIS A 97 -15.54 14.53 12.56
C HIS A 97 -15.12 14.90 11.12
N THR A 98 -15.05 13.97 10.15
CA THR A 98 -14.73 14.31 8.74
C THR A 98 -15.57 15.45 8.16
N PRO A 99 -16.90 15.55 8.37
CA PRO A 99 -17.67 16.67 7.85
C PRO A 99 -17.23 18.01 8.44
N SER A 100 -17.02 18.08 9.76
CA SER A 100 -16.54 19.30 10.42
C SER A 100 -15.11 19.68 9.99
N PHE A 101 -14.22 18.68 9.84
CA PHE A 101 -12.85 18.87 9.36
C PHE A 101 -12.82 19.44 7.94
N LEU A 102 -13.67 18.94 7.05
CA LEU A 102 -13.78 19.40 5.67
C LEU A 102 -14.63 20.69 5.53
N GLY A 103 -15.13 21.25 6.63
CA GLY A 103 -16.00 22.43 6.60
C GLY A 103 -17.37 22.17 5.96
N LEU A 104 -17.77 20.91 5.82
CA LEU A 104 -19.01 20.47 5.21
C LEU A 104 -20.18 20.59 6.20
N GLN A 105 -20.53 21.83 6.56
CA GLN A 105 -21.68 22.11 7.39
C GLN A 105 -22.98 22.13 6.57
N GLN A 106 -24.05 21.62 7.17
CA GLN A 106 -25.38 21.64 6.56
C GLN A 106 -25.84 23.10 6.38
N ASN A 107 -26.40 23.43 5.21
CA ASN A 107 -26.90 24.78 4.83
C ASN A 107 -25.85 25.83 4.42
N GLN A 108 -24.60 25.45 4.13
CA GLN A 108 -23.66 26.36 3.48
C GLN A 108 -23.86 26.43 1.96
N GLU A 109 -23.64 27.62 1.39
CA GLU A 109 -23.70 27.91 -0.06
C GLU A 109 -22.77 27.02 -0.89
N LEU A 110 -21.71 26.45 -0.28
CA LEU A 110 -20.79 25.51 -0.91
C LEU A 110 -21.49 24.35 -1.60
N TRP A 111 -22.57 23.81 -1.01
CA TRP A 111 -23.32 22.69 -1.59
C TRP A 111 -24.06 23.10 -2.86
N GLN A 112 -24.68 24.29 -2.88
CA GLN A 112 -25.39 24.80 -4.04
C GLN A 112 -24.42 25.21 -5.16
N ASN A 113 -23.34 25.92 -4.81
CA ASN A 113 -22.34 26.39 -5.75
C ASN A 113 -21.51 25.26 -6.39
N SER A 114 -21.40 24.11 -5.73
CA SER A 114 -20.72 22.92 -6.25
C SER A 114 -21.63 21.96 -7.02
N ASN A 115 -22.90 22.34 -7.26
CA ASN A 115 -23.92 21.45 -7.83
C ASN A 115 -23.99 20.10 -7.08
N LEU A 116 -23.90 20.17 -5.75
CA LEU A 116 -23.89 19.01 -4.85
C LEU A 116 -22.79 17.98 -5.16
N GLY A 117 -21.69 18.40 -5.80
CA GLY A 117 -20.61 17.50 -6.19
C GLY A 117 -20.92 16.62 -7.42
N LYS A 118 -21.95 16.96 -8.21
CA LYS A 118 -22.28 16.22 -9.44
C LYS A 118 -21.08 16.08 -10.36
N GLY A 119 -20.73 14.85 -10.72
CA GLY A 119 -19.63 14.54 -11.63
C GLY A 119 -18.23 14.51 -10.98
N ILE A 120 -18.16 14.67 -9.67
CA ILE A 120 -16.94 14.54 -8.87
C ILE A 120 -16.78 13.07 -8.46
N ILE A 121 -15.54 12.58 -8.52
CA ILE A 121 -15.17 11.24 -8.07
C ILE A 121 -14.40 11.42 -6.76
N ILE A 122 -14.89 10.80 -5.69
CA ILE A 122 -14.28 10.86 -4.36
C ILE A 122 -13.77 9.46 -4.02
N GLY A 123 -12.47 9.34 -3.77
CA GLY A 123 -11.86 8.12 -3.25
C GLY A 123 -11.84 8.15 -1.73
N VAL A 124 -12.36 7.09 -1.08
CA VAL A 124 -12.35 6.93 0.37
C VAL A 124 -11.54 5.69 0.71
N LEU A 125 -10.47 5.86 1.49
CA LEU A 125 -9.67 4.77 2.03
C LEU A 125 -10.11 4.53 3.48
N ASP A 126 -10.92 3.48 3.69
CA ASP A 126 -11.46 3.08 4.98
C ASP A 126 -11.51 1.54 5.03
N THR A 127 -11.91 0.98 6.18
CA THR A 127 -12.17 -0.45 6.41
C THR A 127 -13.23 -1.07 5.50
N GLY A 128 -14.00 -0.24 4.79
CA GLY A 128 -14.99 -0.64 3.81
C GLY A 128 -16.29 0.13 3.97
N ILE A 129 -17.20 -0.08 3.04
CA ILE A 129 -18.58 0.41 3.10
C ILE A 129 -19.53 -0.78 3.09
N TYR A 130 -20.72 -0.63 3.68
CA TYR A 130 -21.80 -1.59 3.45
C TYR A 130 -22.56 -1.16 2.18
N PRO A 131 -22.29 -1.76 1.00
CA PRO A 131 -22.78 -1.24 -0.27
C PRO A 131 -24.31 -1.34 -0.41
N LEU A 132 -24.96 -2.16 0.41
CA LEU A 132 -26.41 -2.36 0.41
C LEU A 132 -27.14 -1.42 1.39
N HIS A 133 -26.43 -0.55 2.11
CA HIS A 133 -27.09 0.45 2.95
C HIS A 133 -27.89 1.41 2.07
N PRO A 134 -29.13 1.82 2.43
CA PRO A 134 -29.92 2.76 1.64
C PRO A 134 -29.22 4.09 1.33
N SER A 135 -28.30 4.53 2.19
CA SER A 135 -27.47 5.73 1.95
C SER A 135 -26.53 5.64 0.75
N PHE A 136 -26.28 4.44 0.23
CA PHE A 136 -25.46 4.19 -0.96
C PHE A 136 -26.29 3.70 -2.16
N SER A 137 -27.64 3.81 -2.09
CA SER A 137 -28.51 3.52 -3.24
C SER A 137 -28.14 4.40 -4.43
N ASP A 138 -28.03 3.81 -5.61
CA ASP A 138 -27.81 4.51 -6.88
C ASP A 138 -29.11 4.89 -7.59
N GLU A 139 -30.27 4.68 -6.94
CA GLU A 139 -31.57 5.07 -7.48
C GLU A 139 -31.61 6.59 -7.77
N GLY A 140 -31.86 6.94 -9.04
CA GLY A 140 -31.88 8.32 -9.50
C GLY A 140 -30.50 8.94 -9.80
N MET A 141 -29.41 8.19 -9.64
CA MET A 141 -28.07 8.65 -9.99
C MET A 141 -27.81 8.54 -11.50
N PRO A 142 -27.17 9.56 -12.12
CA PRO A 142 -26.74 9.46 -13.51
C PRO A 142 -25.58 8.47 -13.65
N SER A 143 -25.31 8.03 -14.87
CA SER A 143 -24.14 7.19 -15.16
C SER A 143 -22.84 7.83 -14.66
N PRO A 144 -21.85 7.02 -14.23
CA PRO A 144 -20.55 7.54 -13.79
C PRO A 144 -19.91 8.48 -14.81
N PRO A 145 -19.13 9.49 -14.38
CA PRO A 145 -18.47 10.41 -15.30
C PRO A 145 -17.57 9.67 -16.29
N ALA A 146 -17.56 10.08 -17.56
CA ALA A 146 -16.77 9.41 -18.61
C ALA A 146 -15.25 9.32 -18.32
N LYS A 147 -14.73 10.17 -17.44
CA LYS A 147 -13.34 10.14 -16.96
C LYS A 147 -13.05 9.03 -15.94
N TRP A 148 -14.08 8.39 -15.39
CA TRP A 148 -13.93 7.29 -14.44
C TRP A 148 -13.65 5.99 -15.20
N ASN A 149 -12.46 5.44 -15.01
CA ASN A 149 -12.03 4.17 -15.61
C ASN A 149 -12.00 3.02 -14.58
N GLY A 150 -12.82 3.10 -13.53
CA GLY A 150 -12.92 2.07 -12.49
C GLY A 150 -13.99 1.02 -12.80
N HIS A 151 -14.04 -0.03 -12.00
CA HIS A 151 -15.13 -1.00 -11.97
C HIS A 151 -15.49 -1.32 -10.51
N CYS A 152 -16.73 -1.77 -10.28
CA CYS A 152 -17.16 -2.23 -8.96
C CYS A 152 -16.76 -3.69 -8.76
N GLU A 153 -16.04 -3.99 -7.69
CA GLU A 153 -15.69 -5.35 -7.29
C GLU A 153 -16.42 -5.68 -5.97
N PHE A 154 -17.29 -6.70 -6.00
CA PHE A 154 -18.02 -7.16 -4.82
C PHE A 154 -17.44 -8.50 -4.38
N THR A 155 -16.57 -8.48 -3.37
CA THR A 155 -15.93 -9.69 -2.84
C THR A 155 -16.71 -10.37 -1.70
N GLY A 156 -17.85 -9.79 -1.28
CA GLY A 156 -18.74 -10.37 -0.27
C GLY A 156 -19.67 -11.45 -0.84
N LYS A 157 -19.73 -12.62 -0.20
CA LYS A 157 -20.79 -13.61 -0.48
C LYS A 157 -22.16 -13.03 -0.06
N ARG A 158 -23.17 -13.25 -0.90
CA ARG A 158 -24.58 -12.99 -0.57
C ARG A 158 -25.04 -13.82 0.62
#